data_AF-A0A529FCC1-F1
#
_entry.id   AF-A0A529FCC1-F1
#
_cell.length_a   1.000
_cell.length_b   1.000
_cell.length_c   1.000
_cell.angle_alpha   90.00
_cell.angle_beta   90.00
_cell.angle_gamma   90.00
#
_symmetry.space_group_name_H-M   'P 1'
#
loop_
_entity.id
_entity.type
_entity.pdbx_description
1 polymer ?
#
loop_
_entity_poly.entity_id
_entity_poly.type
_entity_poly.pdbx_seq_one_letter_code
_entity_poly.pdbx_strand_id
1 'polypeptide(L)'
;TRLAGSSDVFARAALATSRTVNFIAAHDGMTLADLVAYEEKHNEANGEQNHDGHGDNLSWNNGAEGDTDDASIAEARLGDQRALLAILFASRGTIMLTAGDEFGRTQRGNNNAYAQDNAITWLDWTGRN
;
A
#
# COMPACT_ATOMS: atom_id res chain seq x y z
N THR A 1 7.74 19.16 -2.88
CA THR A 1 7.30 19.12 -4.31
C THR A 1 6.51 17.88 -4.70
N ARG A 2 6.53 16.78 -3.92
CA ARG A 2 5.84 15.52 -4.28
C ARG A 2 4.35 15.71 -4.60
N LEU A 3 3.60 16.40 -3.73
CA LEU A 3 2.20 16.75 -3.97
C LEU A 3 2.00 17.60 -5.25
N ALA A 4 2.99 18.39 -5.63
CA ALA A 4 3.00 19.17 -6.86
C ALA A 4 3.49 18.36 -8.07
N GLY A 5 3.34 17.04 -8.08
CA GLY A 5 3.80 16.17 -9.16
C GLY A 5 5.31 16.19 -9.32
N SER A 6 6.04 16.21 -8.20
CA SER A 6 7.50 16.12 -8.17
C SER A 6 8.18 17.07 -9.17
N SER A 7 7.75 18.33 -9.18
CA SER A 7 8.18 19.35 -10.16
C SER A 7 9.69 19.62 -10.13
N ASP A 8 10.35 19.40 -9.00
CA ASP A 8 11.81 19.42 -8.87
C ASP A 8 12.52 18.40 -9.77
N VAL A 9 11.86 17.28 -10.09
CA VAL A 9 12.44 16.19 -10.89
C VAL A 9 11.89 16.19 -12.31
N PHE A 10 10.58 16.42 -12.47
CA PHE A 10 9.88 16.18 -13.74
C PHE A 10 9.35 17.44 -14.42
N ALA A 11 9.50 18.63 -13.83
CA ALA A 11 9.12 19.85 -14.54
C ALA A 11 10.06 20.09 -15.71
N ARG A 12 9.50 20.36 -16.88
CA ARG A 12 10.24 20.84 -18.05
C ARG A 12 9.93 22.32 -18.21
N ALA A 13 10.95 23.13 -18.50
CA ALA A 13 10.84 24.59 -18.59
C ALA A 13 9.71 25.09 -19.53
N ALA A 14 9.30 24.27 -20.51
CA ALA A 14 8.26 24.59 -21.48
C ALA A 14 6.88 23.94 -21.21
N LEU A 15 6.70 23.17 -20.12
CA LEU A 15 5.45 22.47 -19.81
C LEU A 15 4.85 22.94 -18.49
N ALA A 16 3.55 23.25 -18.51
CA ALA A 16 2.81 23.69 -17.33
C ALA A 16 2.54 22.54 -16.32
N THR A 17 2.74 21.28 -16.73
CA THR A 17 2.42 20.08 -15.96
C THR A 17 3.62 19.13 -15.91
N SER A 18 3.92 18.61 -14.72
CA SER A 18 4.82 17.46 -14.57
C SER A 18 4.19 16.19 -15.15
N ARG A 19 5.00 15.29 -15.69
CA ARG A 19 4.56 13.95 -16.13
C ARG A 19 4.98 12.92 -15.08
N THR A 20 4.07 12.56 -14.18
CA THR A 20 4.31 11.59 -13.11
C THR A 20 3.19 10.57 -13.04
N VAL A 21 3.53 9.36 -12.59
CA VAL A 21 2.57 8.39 -12.08
C VAL A 21 2.79 8.31 -10.58
N ASN A 22 1.79 8.71 -9.81
CA ASN A 22 1.82 8.71 -8.36
C ASN A 22 1.05 7.47 -7.87
N PHE A 23 1.60 6.75 -6.91
CA PHE A 23 1.01 5.58 -6.27
C PHE A 23 1.50 5.46 -4.84
N ILE A 24 0.78 4.69 -4.02
CA ILE A 24 1.16 4.37 -2.64
C ILE A 24 1.58 2.90 -2.53
N ALA A 25 0.75 2.00 -3.03
CA ALA A 25 1.01 0.58 -3.11
C ALA A 25 0.94 0.10 -4.55
N ALA A 26 1.64 -1.01 -4.84
CA ALA A 26 1.69 -1.67 -6.14
C ALA A 26 1.50 -3.19 -5.96
N HIS A 27 1.83 -3.97 -6.99
CA HIS A 27 1.88 -5.43 -6.86
C HIS A 27 3.13 -5.91 -6.11
N ASP A 28 4.24 -5.20 -6.27
CA ASP A 28 5.46 -5.39 -5.49
C ASP A 28 5.36 -4.58 -4.20
N GLY A 29 5.64 -5.20 -3.06
CA GLY A 29 5.54 -4.57 -1.75
C GLY A 29 4.20 -4.84 -1.06
N MET A 30 3.97 -4.10 0.03
CA MET A 30 2.75 -4.21 0.83
C MET A 30 1.54 -3.62 0.09
N THR A 31 0.35 -4.17 0.37
CA THR A 31 -0.91 -3.52 0.05
C THR A 31 -1.10 -2.24 0.87
N LEU A 32 -2.04 -1.36 0.49
CA LEU A 32 -2.32 -0.17 1.30
C LEU A 32 -2.74 -0.51 2.74
N ALA A 33 -3.54 -1.57 2.92
CA ALA A 33 -3.97 -2.01 4.24
C ALA A 33 -2.81 -2.57 5.05
N ASP A 34 -1.90 -3.32 4.42
CA ASP A 34 -0.76 -3.92 5.10
C ASP A 34 0.31 -2.88 5.48
N LEU A 35 0.46 -1.79 4.71
CA LEU A 35 1.35 -0.67 5.04
C LEU A 35 1.07 -0.06 6.43
N VAL A 36 -0.18 -0.13 6.90
CA VAL A 36 -0.59 0.41 8.20
C VAL A 36 -0.78 -0.67 9.27
N ALA A 37 -0.55 -1.94 8.94
CA ALA A 37 -0.80 -3.09 9.80
C ALA A 37 0.44 -3.95 10.08
N TYR A 38 1.50 -3.83 9.28
CA TYR A 38 2.71 -4.63 9.40
C TYR A 38 3.96 -3.75 9.34
N GLU A 39 4.90 -3.98 10.26
CA GLU A 39 6.23 -3.37 10.23
C GLU A 39 7.23 -4.33 9.55
N GLU A 40 7.03 -5.64 9.71
CA GLU A 40 7.86 -6.68 9.10
C GLU A 40 7.14 -7.36 7.93
N LYS A 41 7.92 -7.98 7.04
CA LYS A 41 7.38 -8.83 5.98
C LYS A 41 7.10 -10.24 6.53
N HIS A 42 6.00 -10.83 6.08
CA HIS A 42 5.56 -12.18 6.43
C HIS A 42 5.41 -13.02 5.15
N ASN A 43 6.55 -13.29 4.50
CA ASN A 43 6.62 -13.99 3.22
C ASN A 43 6.78 -15.52 3.38
N GLU A 44 6.59 -16.07 4.57
CA GLU A 44 6.81 -17.50 4.87
C GLU A 44 6.04 -18.43 3.92
N ALA A 45 4.84 -18.01 3.49
CA ALA A 45 4.02 -18.73 2.54
C ALA A 45 4.70 -18.97 1.18
N ASN A 46 5.72 -18.18 0.83
CA ASN A 46 6.47 -18.32 -0.41
C ASN A 46 7.48 -19.49 -0.36
N GLY A 47 7.77 -20.03 0.83
CA GLY A 47 8.67 -21.18 0.99
C GLY A 47 10.16 -20.84 0.98
N GLU A 48 10.52 -19.56 0.98
CA GLU A 48 11.91 -19.06 0.93
C GLU A 48 12.41 -18.59 2.31
N GLN A 49 11.80 -19.07 3.40
CA GLN A 49 12.18 -18.73 4.79
C GLN A 49 12.18 -17.21 5.05
N ASN A 50 11.24 -16.48 4.43
CA ASN A 50 11.11 -15.03 4.51
C ASN A 50 12.34 -14.25 3.99
N HIS A 51 13.22 -14.89 3.20
CA HIS A 51 14.40 -14.22 2.61
C HIS A 51 14.05 -13.36 1.39
N ASP A 52 12.94 -13.67 0.71
CA ASP A 52 12.45 -12.96 -0.47
C ASP A 52 11.68 -11.68 -0.11
N GLY A 53 11.54 -10.74 -1.05
CA GLY A 53 10.89 -9.44 -0.81
C GLY A 53 11.78 -8.40 -0.10
N HIS A 54 11.38 -7.13 -0.22
CA HIS A 54 12.15 -6.00 0.30
C HIS A 54 12.04 -5.88 1.83
N GLY A 55 13.11 -5.43 2.50
CA GLY A 55 13.13 -5.29 3.97
C GLY A 55 12.67 -3.93 4.47
N ASP A 56 12.75 -2.87 3.65
CA ASP A 56 12.42 -1.50 4.06
C ASP A 56 11.09 -1.04 3.41
N ASN A 57 9.97 -1.36 4.06
CA ASN A 57 8.64 -1.13 3.50
C ASN A 57 8.10 0.30 3.73
N LEU A 58 8.79 1.12 4.54
CA LEU A 58 8.28 2.40 5.04
C LEU A 58 6.86 2.27 5.63
N SER A 59 6.60 1.14 6.30
CA SER A 59 5.32 0.79 6.90
C SER A 59 5.32 1.02 8.42
N TRP A 60 4.14 1.03 9.02
CA TRP A 60 3.95 1.22 10.45
C TRP A 60 2.70 0.47 10.89
N ASN A 61 2.83 -0.42 11.88
CA ASN A 61 1.77 -1.36 12.24
C ASN A 61 0.68 -0.80 13.17
N ASN A 62 0.73 0.51 13.49
CA ASN A 62 -0.19 1.15 14.44
C ASN A 62 -0.14 0.57 15.87
N GLY A 63 1.01 -0.03 16.24
CA GLY A 63 1.29 -0.52 17.59
C GLY A 63 1.00 -2.00 17.82
N ALA A 64 0.49 -2.72 16.82
CA ALA A 64 0.30 -4.16 16.86
C ALA A 64 0.66 -4.78 15.50
N GLU A 65 1.43 -5.86 15.46
CA GLU A 65 1.79 -6.50 14.18
C GLU A 65 0.63 -7.38 13.68
N GLY A 66 0.12 -7.08 12.48
CA GLY A 66 -0.96 -7.81 11.83
C GLY A 66 -2.34 -7.58 12.45
N ASP A 67 -3.19 -8.61 12.40
CA ASP A 67 -4.57 -8.56 12.90
C ASP A 67 -4.62 -8.23 14.41
N THR A 68 -5.59 -7.42 14.81
CA THR A 68 -5.75 -6.97 16.20
C THR A 68 -7.22 -6.81 16.57
N ASP A 69 -7.55 -7.15 17.82
CA ASP A 69 -8.87 -6.92 18.42
C ASP A 69 -8.97 -5.54 19.11
N ASP A 70 -7.87 -4.76 19.15
CA ASP A 70 -7.88 -3.42 19.72
C ASP A 70 -8.59 -2.44 18.77
N ALA A 71 -9.79 -2.03 19.16
CA ALA A 71 -10.63 -1.12 18.39
C ALA A 71 -9.96 0.24 18.12
N SER A 72 -9.08 0.72 19.01
CA SER A 72 -8.37 1.99 18.83
C SER A 72 -7.32 1.89 17.71
N ILE A 73 -6.63 0.76 17.61
CA ILE A 73 -5.67 0.48 16.54
C ILE A 73 -6.41 0.32 15.21
N ALA A 74 -7.52 -0.42 15.19
CA ALA A 74 -8.34 -0.58 13.99
C ALA A 74 -8.87 0.77 13.45
N GLU A 75 -9.33 1.66 14.33
CA GLU A 75 -9.77 3.01 13.95
C GLU A 75 -8.61 3.86 13.40
N ALA A 76 -7.44 3.82 14.05
CA ALA A 76 -6.25 4.54 13.59
C ALA A 76 -5.81 4.09 12.19
N ARG A 77 -5.74 2.77 11.95
CA ARG A 77 -5.41 2.18 10.63
C ARG A 77 -6.37 2.62 9.53
N LEU A 78 -7.67 2.63 9.83
CA LEU A 78 -8.67 3.11 8.88
C LEU A 78 -8.50 4.61 8.58
N GLY A 79 -8.14 5.40 9.60
CA GLY A 79 -7.76 6.81 9.45
C GLY A 79 -6.56 6.99 8.52
N ASP A 80 -5.49 6.23 8.73
CA ASP A 80 -4.26 6.29 7.94
C ASP A 80 -4.49 5.87 6.48
N GLN A 81 -5.23 4.78 6.23
CA GLN A 81 -5.60 4.36 4.87
C GLN A 81 -6.33 5.47 4.13
N ARG A 82 -7.31 6.12 4.79
CA ARG A 82 -8.05 7.25 4.22
C ARG A 82 -7.13 8.45 3.97
N ALA A 83 -6.21 8.76 4.87
CA ALA A 83 -5.26 9.85 4.72
C ALA A 83 -4.31 9.62 3.53
N LEU A 84 -3.77 8.40 3.38
CA LEU A 84 -2.90 8.01 2.27
C LEU A 84 -3.64 8.09 0.93
N LEU A 85 -4.87 7.59 0.85
CA LEU A 85 -5.71 7.74 -0.34
C LEU A 85 -6.01 9.21 -0.64
N ALA A 86 -6.38 10.00 0.37
CA ALA A 86 -6.64 11.43 0.19
C ALA A 86 -5.42 12.17 -0.36
N ILE A 87 -4.21 11.86 0.13
CA ILE A 87 -2.95 12.41 -0.38
C ILE A 87 -2.72 12.00 -1.84
N LEU A 88 -2.94 10.73 -2.17
CA LEU A 88 -2.80 10.22 -3.54
C LEU A 88 -3.73 10.98 -4.50
N PHE A 89 -5.02 11.07 -4.16
CA PHE A 89 -6.02 11.75 -4.98
C PHE A 89 -5.86 13.28 -5.04
N ALA A 90 -5.28 13.90 -4.01
CA ALA A 90 -4.96 15.32 -4.00
C ALA A 90 -3.65 15.67 -4.75
N SER A 91 -2.83 14.67 -5.09
CA SER A 91 -1.54 14.90 -5.73
C SER A 91 -1.69 15.24 -7.22
N ARG A 92 -0.89 16.18 -7.70
CA ARG A 92 -0.81 16.50 -9.13
C ARG A 92 -0.06 15.38 -9.88
N GLY A 93 -0.66 14.85 -10.94
CA GLY A 93 -0.07 13.79 -11.78
C GLY A 93 -1.12 12.79 -12.23
N THR A 94 -0.68 11.72 -12.88
CA THR A 94 -1.53 10.55 -13.12
C THR A 94 -1.56 9.71 -11.85
N ILE A 95 -2.76 9.33 -11.41
CA ILE A 95 -2.94 8.49 -10.22
C ILE A 95 -3.00 7.03 -10.64
N MET A 96 -2.26 6.17 -9.94
CA MET A 96 -2.38 4.72 -10.01
C MET A 96 -2.87 4.21 -8.65
N LEU A 97 -4.03 3.57 -8.65
CA LEU A 97 -4.60 2.87 -7.51
C LEU A 97 -4.50 1.36 -7.78
N THR A 98 -3.95 0.61 -6.82
CA THR A 98 -3.85 -0.84 -6.94
C THR A 98 -5.21 -1.46 -6.62
N ALA A 99 -5.63 -2.42 -7.46
CA ALA A 99 -6.92 -3.07 -7.31
C ALA A 99 -7.06 -3.71 -5.93
N GLY A 100 -8.12 -3.29 -5.23
CA GLY A 100 -8.50 -3.70 -3.91
C GLY A 100 -8.00 -2.85 -2.75
N ASP A 101 -7.13 -1.88 -2.99
CA ASP A 101 -6.81 -0.89 -1.96
C ASP A 101 -8.04 -0.01 -1.65
N GLU A 102 -9.01 0.10 -2.55
CA GLU A 102 -10.26 0.85 -2.33
C GLU A 102 -11.13 0.29 -1.20
N PHE A 103 -10.92 -0.97 -0.80
CA PHE A 103 -11.71 -1.66 0.22
C PHE A 103 -10.85 -2.41 1.25
N GLY A 104 -9.55 -2.10 1.32
CA GLY A 104 -8.64 -2.68 2.32
C GLY A 104 -8.22 -4.13 2.02
N ARG A 105 -7.90 -4.45 0.76
CA ARG A 105 -7.22 -5.72 0.42
C ARG A 105 -5.97 -5.89 1.27
N THR A 106 -5.77 -7.10 1.79
CA THR A 106 -4.58 -7.50 2.55
C THR A 106 -3.95 -8.73 1.91
N GLN A 107 -2.62 -8.80 1.94
CA GLN A 107 -1.80 -9.97 1.65
C GLN A 107 -1.22 -10.57 2.95
N ARG A 108 -1.77 -10.18 4.11
CA ARG A 108 -1.40 -10.64 5.46
C ARG A 108 0.08 -10.41 5.76
N GLY A 109 0.59 -9.24 5.38
CA GLY A 109 2.00 -8.87 5.56
C GLY A 109 2.95 -9.50 4.54
N ASN A 110 2.47 -10.31 3.59
CA ASN A 110 3.29 -10.80 2.50
C ASN A 110 3.51 -9.66 1.48
N ASN A 111 4.73 -9.12 1.42
CA ASN A 111 5.08 -8.01 0.53
C ASN A 111 5.65 -8.46 -0.83
N ASN A 112 5.63 -9.76 -1.10
CA ASN A 112 6.16 -10.37 -2.30
C ASN A 112 5.33 -11.59 -2.70
N ALA A 113 4.00 -11.43 -2.80
CA ALA A 113 3.07 -12.55 -2.98
C ALA A 113 3.06 -13.12 -4.41
N TYR A 114 4.20 -13.14 -5.09
CA TYR A 114 4.35 -13.53 -6.50
C TYR A 114 4.00 -15.00 -6.77
N ALA A 115 4.25 -15.88 -5.78
CA ALA A 115 4.01 -17.32 -5.86
C ALA A 115 2.66 -17.75 -5.26
N GLN A 116 1.81 -16.80 -4.89
CA GLN A 116 0.55 -17.07 -4.19
C GLN A 116 -0.63 -16.90 -5.14
N ASP A 117 -1.13 -18.00 -5.71
CA ASP A 117 -2.44 -18.04 -6.40
C ASP A 117 -3.50 -18.65 -5.47
N ASN A 118 -3.90 -17.87 -4.46
CA ASN A 118 -4.82 -18.29 -3.41
C ASN A 118 -5.43 -17.09 -2.67
N ALA A 119 -6.12 -17.34 -1.56
CA ALA A 119 -6.79 -16.32 -0.75
C ALA A 119 -5.88 -15.19 -0.21
N ILE A 120 -4.55 -15.33 -0.27
CA ILE A 120 -3.61 -14.24 0.05
C ILE A 120 -3.68 -13.14 -1.02
N THR A 121 -3.86 -13.48 -2.29
CA THR A 121 -3.80 -12.52 -3.41
C THR A 121 -5.16 -12.24 -4.04
N TRP A 122 -6.11 -13.17 -3.93
CA TRP A 122 -7.45 -13.01 -4.47
C TRP A 122 -8.20 -11.85 -3.83
N LEU A 123 -8.96 -11.10 -4.63
CA LEU A 123 -9.82 -10.03 -4.13
C LEU A 123 -11.09 -10.61 -3.50
N ASP A 124 -11.27 -10.37 -2.20
CA ASP A 124 -12.45 -10.88 -1.48
C ASP A 124 -13.74 -10.07 -1.71
N TRP A 125 -14.52 -10.49 -2.71
CA TRP A 125 -15.90 -10.09 -3.02
C TRP A 125 -16.84 -9.76 -1.84
N THR A 126 -16.65 -10.42 -0.70
CA THR A 126 -17.70 -10.57 0.29
C THR A 126 -18.05 -9.22 0.94
N GLY A 127 -19.34 -8.84 0.89
CA GLY A 127 -19.85 -7.64 1.56
C GLY A 127 -19.50 -6.30 0.89
N ARG A 128 -19.00 -6.31 -0.35
CA ARG A 128 -18.67 -5.08 -1.11
C ARG A 128 -19.82 -4.70 -2.05
N ASN A 129 -20.32 -3.47 -1.93
CA ASN A 129 -21.39 -2.89 -2.77
C ASN A 129 -20.84 -1.91 -3.80
#